data_AF-A0A1W9N639-F1
#
_entry.id   AF-A0A1W9N639-F1
#
_cell.length_a   1.000
_cell.length_b   1.000
_cell.length_c   1.000
_cell.angle_alpha   90.00
_cell.angle_beta   90.00
_cell.angle_gamma   90.00
#
_symmetry.space_group_name_H-M   'P 1'
#
loop_
_entity.id
_entity.type
_entity.pdbx_description
1 polymer ?
#
loop_
_entity_poly.entity_id
_entity_poly.type
_entity_poly.pdbx_seq_one_letter_code
_entity_poly.pdbx_strand_id
1 'polypeptide(L)'
;MNIRLKADKEHKRQYKKLLSSEWSADTVKDSFLLTDDFLNSGGIPVSYSKKTAATDWKTDILPYRSLMSLQINDEHFPVIPEKIPQRKSVSKIYRRNLVSEAVYNLTFPLSVKIGEFKNQPVKLEGDTDFLKDLKSLIILLASNYIIPELTKERMKEERDFIISILFLNTLITWHDNPAHQNYLLSVLFDKLGWSDLYRLYLHNAFKLTPPEEHDYLTKAQAYWSALIDENMFTEAEDFALKLLKNSKEEHFEEIKEIVSLTFHLQKN
;
A
#
# COMPACT_ATOMS: atom_id res chain seq x y z
N MET A 1 1.85 15.32 -22.77
CA MET A 1 0.50 14.84 -23.13
C MET A 1 -0.36 14.83 -21.87
N ASN A 2 -1.61 15.28 -21.94
CA ASN A 2 -2.51 15.27 -20.77
C ASN A 2 -3.47 14.08 -20.87
N ILE A 3 -3.51 13.24 -19.84
CA ILE A 3 -4.53 12.20 -19.66
C ILE A 3 -5.48 12.70 -18.57
N ARG A 4 -6.75 12.87 -18.92
CA ARG A 4 -7.77 13.33 -17.97
C ARG A 4 -8.60 12.15 -17.49
N LEU A 5 -8.36 11.70 -16.27
CA LEU A 5 -9.07 10.59 -15.67
C LEU A 5 -10.38 11.06 -15.04
N LYS A 6 -11.44 10.25 -15.15
CA LYS A 6 -12.74 10.58 -14.56
C LYS A 6 -13.41 9.33 -13.99
N ALA A 7 -13.61 9.33 -12.68
CA ALA A 7 -14.31 8.27 -11.96
C ALA A 7 -15.82 8.56 -12.01
N ASP A 8 -16.58 7.66 -12.62
CA ASP A 8 -18.04 7.75 -12.59
C ASP A 8 -18.63 7.13 -11.30
N LYS A 9 -19.96 7.09 -11.23
CA LYS A 9 -20.67 6.52 -10.07
C LYS A 9 -20.41 5.02 -9.90
N GLU A 10 -20.22 4.31 -11.01
CA GLU A 10 -20.01 2.87 -11.00
C GLU A 10 -18.62 2.53 -10.46
N HIS A 11 -17.59 3.26 -10.89
CA HIS A 11 -16.24 3.14 -10.34
C HIS A 11 -16.24 3.30 -8.81
N LYS A 12 -16.90 4.35 -8.30
CA LYS A 12 -16.97 4.62 -6.86
C LYS A 12 -17.76 3.55 -6.11
N ARG A 13 -18.80 3.00 -6.72
CA ARG A 13 -19.59 1.90 -6.15
C ARG A 13 -18.77 0.61 -6.05
N GLN A 14 -18.05 0.26 -7.11
CA GLN A 14 -17.17 -0.91 -7.15
C GLN A 14 -16.03 -0.77 -6.13
N TYR A 15 -15.38 0.41 -6.08
CA TYR A 15 -14.35 0.69 -5.08
C TYR A 15 -14.85 0.48 -3.64
N LYS A 16 -16.00 1.06 -3.30
CA LYS A 16 -16.61 0.87 -1.97
C LYS A 16 -16.90 -0.59 -1.65
N LYS A 17 -17.37 -1.37 -2.63
CA LYS A 17 -17.58 -2.81 -2.46
C LYS A 17 -16.27 -3.52 -2.14
N LEU A 18 -15.20 -3.21 -2.88
CA LEU A 18 -13.88 -3.81 -2.70
C LEU A 18 -13.27 -3.52 -1.34
N LEU A 19 -13.49 -2.32 -0.77
CA LEU A 19 -13.01 -1.95 0.57
C LEU A 19 -13.57 -2.85 1.69
N SER A 20 -14.76 -3.44 1.48
CA SER A 20 -15.41 -4.34 2.43
C SER A 20 -15.24 -5.83 2.09
N SER A 21 -14.58 -6.15 0.97
CA SER A 21 -14.38 -7.53 0.54
C SER A 21 -13.23 -8.19 1.28
N GLU A 22 -13.32 -9.51 1.47
CA GLU A 22 -12.18 -10.30 1.95
C GLU A 22 -11.00 -10.22 0.98
N TRP A 23 -9.79 -10.25 1.51
CA TRP A 23 -8.57 -10.24 0.71
C TRP A 23 -8.35 -11.59 0.04
N SER A 24 -8.70 -11.67 -1.24
CA SER A 24 -8.70 -12.90 -2.02
C SER A 24 -8.14 -12.70 -3.44
N ALA A 25 -7.94 -13.80 -4.17
CA ALA A 25 -7.57 -13.77 -5.58
C ALA A 25 -8.57 -12.96 -6.43
N ASP A 26 -9.85 -13.13 -6.14
CA ASP A 26 -10.94 -12.46 -6.86
C ASP A 26 -10.93 -10.95 -6.55
N THR A 27 -10.72 -10.57 -5.30
CA THR A 27 -10.60 -9.15 -4.91
C THR A 27 -9.41 -8.48 -5.57
N VAL A 28 -8.27 -9.18 -5.68
CA VAL A 28 -7.09 -8.68 -6.43
C VAL A 28 -7.45 -8.45 -7.89
N LYS A 29 -8.05 -9.44 -8.54
CA LYS A 29 -8.44 -9.38 -9.95
C LYS A 29 -9.44 -8.24 -10.19
N ASP A 30 -10.49 -8.15 -9.38
CA ASP A 30 -11.51 -7.12 -9.51
C ASP A 30 -10.93 -5.70 -9.28
N SER A 31 -9.95 -5.58 -8.38
CA SER A 31 -9.25 -4.31 -8.14
C SER A 31 -8.40 -3.88 -9.34
N PHE A 32 -7.74 -4.83 -10.01
CA PHE A 32 -7.00 -4.53 -11.25
C PHE A 32 -7.94 -4.19 -12.40
N LEU A 33 -9.07 -4.91 -12.55
CA LEU A 33 -10.08 -4.59 -13.57
C LEU A 33 -10.67 -3.19 -13.36
N LEU A 34 -11.00 -2.82 -12.12
CA LEU A 34 -11.46 -1.47 -11.80
C LEU A 34 -10.39 -0.41 -12.11
N THR A 35 -9.12 -0.70 -11.80
CA THR A 35 -8.02 0.23 -12.10
C THR A 35 -7.84 0.39 -13.61
N ASP A 36 -7.84 -0.70 -14.37
CA ASP A 36 -7.74 -0.66 -15.83
C ASP A 36 -8.93 0.10 -16.45
N ASP A 37 -10.16 -0.15 -16.01
CA ASP A 37 -11.36 0.57 -16.47
C ASP A 37 -11.23 2.07 -16.21
N PHE A 38 -10.82 2.43 -14.99
CA PHE A 38 -10.60 3.82 -14.60
C PHE A 38 -9.49 4.48 -15.42
N LEU A 39 -8.37 3.80 -15.66
CA LEU A 39 -7.29 4.34 -16.50
C LEU A 39 -7.74 4.52 -17.96
N ASN A 40 -8.59 3.64 -18.47
CA ASN A 40 -9.17 3.73 -19.81
C ASN A 40 -10.22 4.85 -19.95
N SER A 41 -10.78 5.36 -18.84
CA SER A 41 -11.68 6.53 -18.85
C SER A 41 -11.03 7.78 -19.47
N GLY A 42 -9.69 7.84 -19.47
CA GLY A 42 -8.91 8.96 -20.01
C GLY A 42 -8.83 9.04 -21.53
N GLY A 43 -9.58 8.21 -22.26
CA GLY A 43 -9.64 8.23 -23.73
C GLY A 43 -8.44 7.61 -24.43
N ILE A 44 -7.47 7.07 -23.67
CA ILE A 44 -6.32 6.32 -24.17
C ILE A 44 -6.38 4.94 -23.53
N PRO A 45 -6.32 3.84 -24.29
CA PRO A 45 -6.31 2.50 -23.72
C PRO A 45 -4.98 2.24 -23.01
N VAL A 46 -5.01 2.20 -21.68
CA VAL A 46 -3.86 2.07 -20.77
C VAL A 46 -3.92 0.70 -20.07
N SER A 47 -4.13 -0.39 -20.81
CA SER A 47 -4.25 -1.73 -20.21
C SER A 47 -2.90 -2.46 -20.07
N TYR A 48 -2.68 -3.14 -18.95
CA TYR A 48 -1.52 -4.03 -18.74
C TYR A 48 -1.49 -5.20 -19.75
N SER A 49 -2.64 -5.85 -20.00
CA SER A 49 -2.77 -7.04 -20.86
C SER A 49 -2.27 -6.85 -22.30
N LYS A 50 -2.29 -5.62 -22.83
CA LYS A 50 -1.76 -5.27 -24.16
C LYS A 50 -0.26 -4.98 -24.18
N LYS A 51 0.41 -4.87 -23.02
CA LYS A 51 1.82 -4.45 -22.88
C LYS A 51 2.80 -5.58 -22.54
N THR A 52 2.37 -6.83 -22.69
CA THR A 52 3.04 -8.06 -22.20
C THR A 52 4.45 -8.36 -22.72
N ALA A 53 5.05 -7.53 -23.58
CA ALA A 53 6.27 -7.91 -24.29
C ALA A 53 7.60 -7.33 -23.77
N ALA A 54 7.67 -6.16 -23.13
CA ALA A 54 8.98 -5.53 -22.93
C ALA A 54 9.04 -4.40 -21.88
N THR A 55 8.36 -4.53 -20.73
CA THR A 55 8.56 -3.54 -19.67
C THR A 55 9.94 -3.73 -19.04
N ASP A 56 10.92 -2.97 -19.51
CA ASP A 56 12.23 -2.83 -18.87
C ASP A 56 12.06 -2.00 -17.60
N TRP A 57 11.53 -2.68 -16.58
CA TRP A 57 11.20 -2.15 -15.28
C TRP A 57 12.40 -1.49 -14.58
N LYS A 58 13.64 -1.91 -14.89
CA LYS A 58 14.85 -1.29 -14.31
C LYS A 58 14.95 0.18 -14.65
N THR A 59 14.74 0.54 -15.90
CA THR A 59 14.94 1.90 -16.40
C THR A 59 13.97 2.88 -15.71
N ASP A 60 12.77 2.42 -15.35
CA ASP A 60 11.73 3.29 -14.80
C ASP A 60 11.85 3.43 -13.25
N ILE A 61 12.57 2.52 -12.58
CA ILE A 61 12.67 2.44 -11.11
C ILE A 61 14.05 2.87 -10.58
N LEU A 62 15.11 2.74 -11.40
CA LEU A 62 16.50 3.10 -11.07
C LEU A 62 16.67 4.51 -10.47
N PRO A 63 16.00 5.59 -10.95
CA PRO A 63 16.15 6.92 -10.40
C PRO A 63 15.73 7.04 -8.92
N TYR A 64 14.88 6.13 -8.45
CA TYR A 64 14.31 6.18 -7.10
C TYR A 64 15.01 5.24 -6.11
N ARG A 65 15.94 4.40 -6.59
CA ARG A 65 16.72 3.47 -5.74
C ARG A 65 17.50 4.21 -4.64
N SER A 66 17.98 5.42 -4.93
CA SER A 66 18.67 6.29 -3.96
C SER A 66 17.77 6.70 -2.79
N LEU A 67 16.46 6.89 -3.03
CA LEU A 67 15.49 7.21 -1.97
C LEU A 67 15.33 6.04 -0.99
N MET A 68 15.38 4.79 -1.49
CA MET A 68 15.32 3.61 -0.62
C MET A 68 16.50 3.55 0.34
N SER A 69 17.71 3.71 -0.19
CA SER A 69 18.94 3.68 0.62
C SER A 69 19.04 4.82 1.63
N LEU A 70 18.32 5.93 1.43
CA LEU A 70 18.29 7.04 2.38
C LEU A 70 17.32 6.80 3.56
N GLN A 71 16.25 6.03 3.34
CA GLN A 71 15.19 5.82 4.32
C GLN A 71 15.37 4.54 5.14
N ILE A 72 15.97 3.51 4.55
CA ILE A 72 16.21 2.24 5.21
C ILE A 72 17.69 1.90 5.05
N ASN A 73 18.44 2.10 6.13
CA ASN A 73 19.82 1.63 6.26
C ASN A 73 19.82 0.23 6.91
N ASP A 74 19.07 -0.69 6.31
CA ASP A 74 18.96 -2.08 6.77
C ASP A 74 19.43 -3.03 5.67
N GLU A 75 20.45 -3.82 6.01
CA GLU A 75 21.04 -4.86 5.16
C GLU A 75 20.03 -5.95 4.78
N HIS A 76 18.95 -6.09 5.56
CA HIS A 76 17.88 -7.06 5.35
C HIS A 76 16.78 -6.53 4.42
N PHE A 77 16.80 -5.25 4.01
CA PHE A 77 15.80 -4.75 3.06
C PHE A 77 15.92 -5.47 1.71
N PRO A 78 14.82 -5.96 1.12
CA PRO A 78 14.88 -6.66 -0.15
C PRO A 78 15.55 -5.84 -1.26
N VAL A 79 16.59 -6.40 -1.86
CA VAL A 79 17.27 -5.78 -2.99
C VAL A 79 16.45 -6.06 -4.26
N ILE A 80 16.23 -5.01 -5.05
CA ILE A 80 15.62 -5.13 -6.38
C ILE A 80 16.43 -6.18 -7.19
N PRO A 81 15.83 -7.32 -7.56
CA PRO A 81 16.57 -8.41 -8.19
C PRO A 81 17.04 -8.01 -9.58
N GLU A 82 18.20 -8.45 -10.04
CA GLU A 82 18.66 -8.06 -11.39
C GLU A 82 17.79 -8.62 -12.52
N LYS A 83 17.15 -9.77 -12.33
CA LYS A 83 16.26 -10.38 -13.30
C LYS A 83 15.13 -11.10 -12.57
N ILE A 84 13.91 -10.95 -13.05
CA ILE A 84 12.80 -11.81 -12.63
C ILE A 84 12.89 -13.09 -13.45
N PRO A 85 13.03 -14.27 -12.82
CA PRO A 85 13.19 -15.53 -13.53
C PRO A 85 11.94 -15.89 -14.33
N GLN A 86 12.16 -16.54 -15.48
CA GLN A 86 11.06 -17.13 -16.25
C GLN A 86 10.52 -18.34 -15.49
N ARG A 87 9.20 -18.39 -15.31
CA ARG A 87 8.52 -19.47 -14.58
C ARG A 87 7.87 -20.44 -15.58
N LYS A 88 7.90 -21.74 -15.26
CA LYS A 88 7.30 -22.82 -16.08
C LYS A 88 6.01 -23.38 -15.50
N SER A 89 5.85 -23.36 -14.17
CA SER A 89 4.61 -23.79 -13.52
C SER A 89 3.48 -22.83 -13.84
N VAL A 90 2.29 -23.37 -14.14
CA VAL A 90 1.07 -22.58 -14.35
C VAL A 90 0.79 -21.65 -13.16
N SER A 91 0.92 -22.15 -11.92
CA SER A 91 0.73 -21.33 -10.71
C SER A 91 1.73 -20.17 -10.65
N LYS A 92 3.01 -20.45 -10.87
CA LYS A 92 4.08 -19.46 -10.78
C LYS A 92 4.02 -18.45 -11.92
N ILE A 93 3.58 -18.85 -13.11
CA ILE A 93 3.30 -17.94 -14.22
C ILE A 93 2.17 -17.00 -13.83
N TYR A 94 1.08 -17.54 -13.27
CA TYR A 94 -0.04 -16.73 -12.78
C TYR A 94 0.42 -15.71 -11.71
N ARG A 95 1.16 -16.14 -10.69
CA ARG A 95 1.69 -15.24 -9.64
C ARG A 95 2.60 -14.15 -10.20
N ARG A 96 3.49 -14.49 -11.13
CA ARG A 96 4.37 -13.52 -11.80
C ARG A 96 3.57 -12.48 -12.59
N ASN A 97 2.49 -12.89 -13.24
CA ASN A 97 1.62 -11.96 -13.98
C ASN A 97 0.91 -10.99 -13.02
N LEU A 98 0.41 -11.48 -11.89
CA LEU A 98 -0.18 -10.61 -10.84
C LEU A 98 0.82 -9.56 -10.34
N VAL A 99 2.07 -9.95 -10.09
CA VAL A 99 3.13 -9.02 -9.68
C VAL A 99 3.37 -7.96 -10.74
N SER A 100 3.46 -8.37 -12.00
CA SER A 100 3.73 -7.46 -13.11
C SER A 100 2.59 -6.45 -13.31
N GLU A 101 1.35 -6.89 -13.14
CA GLU A 101 0.15 -6.04 -13.20
C GLU A 101 0.06 -5.07 -12.01
N ALA A 102 0.33 -5.54 -10.79
CA ALA A 102 0.42 -4.69 -9.61
C ALA A 102 1.49 -3.60 -9.80
N VAL A 103 2.69 -3.97 -10.24
CA VAL A 103 3.79 -3.04 -10.49
C VAL A 103 3.40 -2.02 -11.56
N TYR A 104 2.77 -2.45 -12.65
CA TYR A 104 2.30 -1.54 -13.68
C TYR A 104 1.32 -0.49 -13.12
N ASN A 105 0.28 -0.94 -12.40
CA ASN A 105 -0.73 -0.05 -11.84
C ASN A 105 -0.15 0.93 -10.80
N LEU A 106 0.76 0.46 -9.95
CA LEU A 106 1.43 1.32 -8.96
C LEU A 106 2.32 2.37 -9.64
N THR A 107 3.12 1.95 -10.62
CA THR A 107 4.09 2.81 -11.29
C THR A 107 3.47 3.74 -12.35
N PHE A 108 2.22 3.55 -12.75
CA PHE A 108 1.53 4.50 -13.62
C PHE A 108 1.47 5.91 -12.97
N PRO A 109 1.76 7.01 -13.69
CA PRO A 109 2.07 7.11 -15.12
C PRO A 109 3.58 7.02 -15.44
N LEU A 110 4.46 6.84 -14.45
CA LEU A 110 5.91 6.79 -14.64
C LEU A 110 6.35 5.68 -15.62
N SER A 111 5.67 4.54 -15.61
CA SER A 111 5.95 3.38 -16.47
C SER A 111 5.36 3.47 -17.88
N VAL A 112 4.73 4.59 -18.25
CA VAL A 112 4.04 4.71 -19.53
C VAL A 112 5.00 5.16 -20.63
N LYS A 113 5.54 4.19 -21.37
CA LYS A 113 6.14 4.42 -22.70
C LYS A 113 5.06 4.26 -23.76
N ILE A 114 4.32 5.32 -24.09
CA ILE A 114 3.36 5.25 -25.21
C ILE A 114 4.17 5.18 -26.50
N GLY A 115 3.95 4.14 -27.31
CA GLY A 115 4.76 3.82 -28.48
C GLY A 115 4.95 4.97 -29.47
N GLU A 116 3.99 5.88 -29.56
CA GLU A 116 4.02 7.07 -30.43
C GLU A 116 4.61 8.33 -29.79
N PHE A 117 4.81 8.35 -28.46
CA PHE A 117 5.16 9.55 -27.69
C PHE A 117 6.40 9.36 -26.82
N LYS A 118 7.30 8.44 -27.19
CA LYS A 118 8.58 8.23 -26.52
C LYS A 118 9.27 9.57 -26.29
N ASN A 119 9.36 10.00 -25.02
CA ASN A 119 9.99 11.22 -24.50
C ASN A 119 9.07 12.41 -24.17
N GLN A 120 7.75 12.31 -24.27
CA GLN A 120 6.88 13.37 -23.72
C GLN A 120 6.38 13.03 -22.31
N PRO A 121 6.53 13.92 -21.33
CA PRO A 121 5.97 13.70 -20.00
C PRO A 121 4.43 13.56 -20.10
N VAL A 122 3.92 12.50 -19.49
CA VAL A 122 2.49 12.29 -19.29
C VAL A 122 2.08 13.10 -18.06
N LYS A 123 1.20 14.07 -18.26
CA LYS A 123 0.57 14.83 -17.18
C LYS A 123 -0.79 14.22 -16.90
N LEU A 124 -1.05 13.86 -15.65
CA LEU A 124 -2.37 13.40 -15.21
C LEU A 124 -3.19 14.57 -14.70
N GLU A 125 -4.47 14.60 -15.07
CA GLU A 125 -5.45 15.59 -14.64
C GLU A 125 -6.79 14.88 -14.33
N GLY A 126 -7.70 15.54 -13.61
CA GLY A 126 -9.01 14.98 -13.25
C GLY A 126 -9.01 14.32 -11.88
N ASP A 127 -9.65 13.17 -11.74
CA ASP A 127 -9.86 12.48 -10.45
C ASP A 127 -8.60 11.73 -9.97
N THR A 128 -7.47 12.44 -9.84
CA THR A 128 -6.17 11.85 -9.46
C THR A 128 -6.15 11.29 -8.04
N ASP A 129 -6.98 11.80 -7.14
CA ASP A 129 -7.09 11.26 -5.78
C ASP A 129 -7.73 9.87 -5.79
N PHE A 130 -8.68 9.62 -6.70
CA PHE A 130 -9.23 8.28 -6.87
C PHE A 130 -8.19 7.29 -7.41
N LEU A 131 -7.23 7.75 -8.23
CA LEU A 131 -6.07 6.93 -8.61
C LEU A 131 -5.22 6.58 -7.38
N LYS A 132 -4.97 7.55 -6.51
CA LYS A 132 -4.22 7.32 -5.26
C LYS A 132 -4.95 6.29 -4.39
N ASP A 133 -6.27 6.40 -4.24
CA ASP A 133 -7.12 5.46 -3.50
C ASP A 133 -7.03 4.02 -4.05
N LEU A 134 -7.06 3.86 -5.38
CA LEU A 134 -6.86 2.56 -6.03
C LEU A 134 -5.45 2.00 -5.78
N LYS A 135 -4.42 2.85 -5.79
CA LYS A 135 -3.05 2.44 -5.45
C LYS A 135 -2.93 2.00 -3.99
N SER A 136 -3.59 2.68 -3.05
CA SER A 136 -3.67 2.22 -1.66
C SER A 136 -4.28 0.83 -1.56
N LEU A 137 -5.40 0.60 -2.26
CA LEU A 137 -6.06 -0.71 -2.28
C LEU A 137 -5.12 -1.79 -2.84
N ILE A 138 -4.41 -1.50 -3.95
CA ILE A 138 -3.43 -2.42 -4.51
C ILE A 138 -2.27 -2.68 -3.53
N ILE A 139 -1.80 -1.66 -2.80
CA ILE A 139 -0.76 -1.85 -1.77
C ILE A 139 -1.25 -2.79 -0.67
N LEU A 140 -2.44 -2.55 -0.13
CA LEU A 140 -3.03 -3.39 0.91
C LEU A 140 -3.22 -4.85 0.42
N LEU A 141 -3.72 -5.04 -0.79
CA LEU A 141 -3.89 -6.37 -1.37
C LEU A 141 -2.55 -7.05 -1.68
N ALA A 142 -1.55 -6.30 -2.13
CA ALA A 142 -0.23 -6.84 -2.38
C ALA A 142 0.44 -7.30 -1.09
N SER A 143 0.36 -6.49 -0.03
CA SER A 143 0.89 -6.82 1.30
C SER A 143 0.18 -8.01 1.93
N ASN A 144 -1.14 -8.06 1.87
CA ASN A 144 -1.90 -9.05 2.63
C ASN A 144 -2.27 -10.33 1.85
N TYR A 145 -2.18 -10.32 0.52
CA TYR A 145 -2.46 -11.50 -0.31
C TYR A 145 -1.27 -11.89 -1.21
N ILE A 146 -0.76 -10.97 -2.05
CA ILE A 146 0.24 -11.33 -3.06
C ILE A 146 1.57 -11.75 -2.41
N ILE A 147 2.11 -10.98 -1.47
CA ILE A 147 3.38 -11.27 -0.79
C ILE A 147 3.32 -12.62 -0.03
N PRO A 148 2.27 -12.91 0.77
CA PRO A 148 2.10 -14.21 1.40
C PRO A 148 2.08 -15.37 0.39
N GLU A 149 1.35 -15.25 -0.71
CA GLU A 149 1.28 -16.30 -1.74
C GLU A 149 2.63 -16.54 -2.43
N LEU A 150 3.37 -15.47 -2.75
CA LEU A 150 4.73 -15.59 -3.30
C LEU A 150 5.68 -16.27 -2.30
N THR A 151 5.53 -15.99 -1.01
CA THR A 151 6.32 -16.61 0.05
C THR A 151 6.02 -18.11 0.14
N LYS A 152 4.74 -18.50 0.13
CA LYS A 152 4.31 -19.91 0.10
C LYS A 152 4.86 -20.66 -1.13
N GLU A 153 4.86 -20.02 -2.30
CA GLU A 153 5.38 -20.61 -3.55
C GLU A 153 6.90 -20.51 -3.72
N ARG A 154 7.62 -19.94 -2.73
CA ARG A 154 9.07 -19.72 -2.74
C ARG A 154 9.55 -18.90 -3.94
N MET A 155 8.83 -17.83 -4.26
CA MET A 155 9.11 -16.90 -5.37
C MET A 155 9.82 -15.65 -4.86
N LYS A 156 11.06 -15.83 -4.39
CA LYS A 156 11.84 -14.77 -3.71
C LYS A 156 12.03 -13.54 -4.60
N GLU A 157 12.41 -13.72 -5.87
CA GLU A 157 12.72 -12.58 -6.74
C GLU A 157 11.50 -11.70 -7.01
N GLU A 158 10.34 -12.29 -7.31
CA GLU A 158 9.09 -11.55 -7.50
C GLU A 158 8.64 -10.86 -6.21
N ARG A 159 8.81 -11.54 -5.07
CA ARG A 159 8.48 -11.00 -3.75
C ARG A 159 9.33 -9.78 -3.42
N ASP A 160 10.65 -9.90 -3.54
CA ASP A 160 11.60 -8.83 -3.25
C ASP A 160 11.39 -7.64 -4.21
N PHE A 161 11.05 -7.93 -5.47
CA PHE A 161 10.66 -6.91 -6.44
C PHE A 161 9.40 -6.16 -6.03
N ILE A 162 8.28 -6.85 -5.78
CA ILE A 162 7.02 -6.18 -5.43
C ILE A 162 7.17 -5.36 -4.14
N ILE A 163 7.88 -5.87 -3.11
CA ILE A 163 8.16 -5.11 -1.87
C ILE A 163 8.88 -3.80 -2.17
N SER A 164 9.90 -3.84 -3.02
CA SER A 164 10.65 -2.64 -3.42
C SER A 164 9.74 -1.61 -4.10
N ILE A 165 8.82 -2.07 -4.96
CA ILE A 165 7.87 -1.20 -5.65
C ILE A 165 6.83 -0.62 -4.71
N LEU A 166 6.28 -1.41 -3.80
CA LEU A 166 5.33 -0.94 -2.79
C LEU A 166 5.96 0.15 -1.93
N PHE A 167 7.18 -0.08 -1.46
CA PHE A 167 7.92 0.89 -0.66
C PHE A 167 8.16 2.20 -1.42
N LEU A 168 8.75 2.13 -2.61
CA LEU A 168 9.01 3.30 -3.45
C LEU A 168 7.74 4.06 -3.82
N ASN A 169 6.71 3.33 -4.21
CA ASN A 169 5.45 3.94 -4.61
C ASN A 169 4.78 4.67 -3.46
N THR A 170 4.86 4.10 -2.26
CA THR A 170 4.34 4.72 -1.04
C THR A 170 5.08 6.03 -0.76
N LEU A 171 6.41 6.03 -0.85
CA LEU A 171 7.21 7.24 -0.66
C LEU A 171 6.88 8.34 -1.66
N ILE A 172 6.74 8.00 -2.95
CA ILE A 172 6.54 8.98 -4.01
C ILE A 172 5.10 9.48 -4.06
N THR A 173 4.12 8.57 -4.04
CA THR A 173 2.70 8.91 -4.27
C THR A 173 2.09 9.67 -3.11
N TRP A 174 2.55 9.40 -1.88
CA TRP A 174 1.97 9.91 -0.64
C TRP A 174 2.88 10.88 0.11
N HIS A 175 3.92 11.41 -0.54
CA HIS A 175 4.81 12.41 0.09
C HIS A 175 4.07 13.65 0.61
N ASP A 176 2.91 13.96 0.03
CA ASP A 176 2.04 15.08 0.39
C ASP A 176 0.99 14.72 1.46
N ASN A 177 0.85 13.44 1.82
CA ASN A 177 0.05 12.99 2.96
C ASN A 177 0.90 12.05 3.85
N PRO A 178 1.73 12.63 4.74
CA PRO A 178 2.64 11.87 5.59
C PRO A 178 1.94 10.88 6.52
N ALA A 179 0.72 11.18 6.99
CA ALA A 179 -0.02 10.27 7.87
C ALA A 179 -0.38 8.97 7.14
N HIS A 180 -0.96 9.07 5.95
CA HIS A 180 -1.31 7.91 5.13
C HIS A 180 -0.08 7.19 4.58
N GLN A 181 0.97 7.92 4.21
CA GLN A 181 2.26 7.35 3.83
C GLN A 181 2.82 6.44 4.94
N ASN A 182 2.86 6.94 6.17
CA ASN A 182 3.36 6.17 7.31
C ASN A 182 2.48 4.94 7.58
N TYR A 183 1.16 5.07 7.46
CA TYR A 183 0.25 3.94 7.60
C TYR A 183 0.54 2.83 6.58
N LEU A 184 0.64 3.16 5.29
CA LEU A 184 0.93 2.18 4.24
C LEU A 184 2.31 1.51 4.42
N LEU A 185 3.32 2.27 4.86
CA LEU A 185 4.64 1.72 5.18
C LEU A 185 4.57 0.76 6.37
N SER A 186 3.78 1.08 7.40
CA SER A 186 3.60 0.17 8.54
C SER A 186 3.02 -1.17 8.12
N VAL A 187 2.02 -1.19 7.23
CA VAL A 187 1.44 -2.42 6.67
C VAL A 187 2.49 -3.25 5.95
N LEU A 188 3.42 -2.61 5.24
CA LEU A 188 4.53 -3.32 4.59
C LEU A 188 5.48 -3.93 5.61
N PHE A 189 5.88 -3.18 6.63
CA PHE A 189 6.83 -3.65 7.66
C PHE A 189 6.28 -4.78 8.53
N ASP A 190 4.98 -4.76 8.83
CA ASP A 190 4.29 -5.89 9.47
C ASP A 190 4.53 -7.19 8.67
N LYS A 191 4.34 -7.14 7.34
CA LYS A 191 4.54 -8.31 6.46
C LYS A 191 5.98 -8.74 6.29
N LEU A 192 6.94 -7.88 6.60
CA LEU A 192 8.36 -8.21 6.64
C LEU A 192 8.80 -8.78 8.00
N GLY A 193 7.92 -8.74 9.01
CA GLY A 193 8.25 -9.13 10.39
C GLY A 193 9.14 -8.11 11.10
N TRP A 194 9.13 -6.85 10.67
CA TRP A 194 9.96 -5.78 11.21
C TRP A 194 9.18 -4.99 12.26
N SER A 195 8.95 -5.61 13.41
CA SER A 195 7.98 -5.11 14.38
C SER A 195 8.31 -3.72 14.94
N ASP A 196 9.60 -3.41 15.15
CA ASP A 196 10.03 -2.08 15.58
C ASP A 196 9.64 -0.99 14.57
N LEU A 197 9.88 -1.23 13.28
CA LEU A 197 9.52 -0.30 12.21
C LEU A 197 8.01 -0.23 12.01
N TYR A 198 7.31 -1.37 12.08
CA TYR A 198 5.86 -1.41 12.07
C TYR A 198 5.25 -0.50 13.15
N ARG A 199 5.67 -0.64 14.40
CA ARG A 199 5.20 0.19 15.53
C ARG A 199 5.57 1.67 15.36
N LEU A 200 6.81 1.95 14.96
CA LEU A 200 7.27 3.33 14.73
C LEU A 200 6.41 4.05 13.69
N TYR A 201 6.15 3.40 12.56
CA TYR A 201 5.39 3.99 11.46
C TYR A 201 3.89 4.09 11.79
N LEU A 202 3.30 3.14 12.53
CA LEU A 202 1.93 3.31 13.06
C LEU A 202 1.83 4.50 14.01
N HIS A 203 2.78 4.65 14.93
CA HIS A 203 2.79 5.79 15.84
C HIS A 203 2.91 7.11 15.08
N ASN A 204 3.80 7.19 14.09
CA ASN A 204 3.93 8.38 13.25
C ASN A 204 2.65 8.67 12.47
N ALA A 205 2.01 7.64 11.89
CA ALA A 205 0.74 7.77 11.20
C ALA A 205 -0.33 8.39 12.12
N PHE A 206 -0.47 7.87 13.34
CA PHE A 206 -1.37 8.42 14.34
C PHE A 206 -1.02 9.87 14.71
N LYS A 207 0.24 10.17 15.06
CA LYS A 207 0.65 11.54 15.47
C LYS A 207 0.42 12.60 14.41
N LEU A 208 0.50 12.21 13.14
CA LEU A 208 0.31 13.08 11.99
C LEU A 208 -1.16 13.20 11.58
N THR A 209 -2.06 12.46 12.21
CA THR A 209 -3.49 12.49 11.94
C THR A 209 -4.19 13.42 12.93
N PRO A 210 -4.83 14.51 12.46
CA PRO A 210 -5.64 15.37 13.30
C PRO A 210 -6.81 14.61 13.96
N PRO A 211 -7.21 14.96 15.19
CA PRO A 211 -8.40 14.39 15.85
C PRO A 211 -9.72 14.60 15.10
N GLU A 212 -9.76 15.51 14.13
CA GLU A 212 -10.92 15.77 13.28
C GLU A 212 -11.05 14.78 12.12
N GLU A 213 -9.99 14.06 11.77
CA GLU A 213 -10.02 13.14 10.65
C GLU A 213 -10.73 11.84 11.00
N HIS A 214 -11.54 11.36 10.04
CA HIS A 214 -12.36 10.16 10.20
C HIS A 214 -11.57 8.87 10.49
N ASP A 215 -10.27 8.84 10.20
CA ASP A 215 -9.40 7.68 10.43
C ASP A 215 -8.52 7.80 11.69
N TYR A 216 -8.71 8.86 12.49
CA TYR A 216 -7.96 9.12 13.72
C TYR A 216 -8.03 7.95 14.70
N LEU A 217 -9.24 7.50 15.03
CA LEU A 217 -9.44 6.39 15.97
C LEU A 217 -8.96 5.06 15.42
N THR A 218 -9.14 4.81 14.12
CA THR A 218 -8.61 3.60 13.48
C THR A 218 -7.09 3.52 13.59
N LYS A 219 -6.37 4.63 13.38
CA LYS A 219 -4.91 4.67 13.54
C LYS A 219 -4.48 4.55 15.01
N ALA A 220 -5.24 5.17 15.93
CA ALA A 220 -4.99 5.04 17.35
C ALA A 220 -5.14 3.60 17.83
N GLN A 221 -6.21 2.92 17.41
CA GLN A 221 -6.45 1.50 17.68
C GLN A 221 -5.37 0.62 17.10
N ALA A 222 -4.98 0.84 15.84
CA ALA A 222 -3.92 0.05 15.20
C ALA A 222 -2.60 0.14 15.98
N TYR A 223 -2.20 1.35 16.40
CA TYR A 223 -0.99 1.53 17.22
C TYR A 223 -1.13 0.88 18.60
N TRP A 224 -2.27 1.06 19.27
CA TRP A 224 -2.53 0.41 20.55
C TRP A 224 -2.46 -1.11 20.46
N SER A 225 -3.13 -1.72 19.47
CA SER A 225 -3.08 -3.17 19.25
C SER A 225 -1.65 -3.66 19.01
N ALA A 226 -0.85 -2.90 18.24
CA ALA A 226 0.55 -3.24 18.01
C ALA A 226 1.42 -3.21 19.28
N LEU A 227 1.07 -2.41 20.29
CA LEU A 227 1.72 -2.45 21.61
C LEU A 227 1.30 -3.67 22.41
N ILE A 228 0.01 -4.02 22.37
CA ILE A 228 -0.55 -5.19 23.05
C ILE A 228 0.05 -6.49 22.49
N ASP A 229 0.11 -6.63 21.17
CA ASP A 229 0.63 -7.84 20.49
C ASP A 229 2.10 -8.13 20.86
N GLU A 230 2.86 -7.10 21.24
CA GLU A 230 4.27 -7.17 21.64
C GLU A 230 4.45 -7.18 23.17
N ASN A 231 3.36 -7.34 23.93
CA ASN A 231 3.33 -7.34 25.40
C ASN A 231 3.86 -6.04 26.04
N MET A 232 3.81 -4.92 25.32
CA MET A 232 4.20 -3.58 25.81
C MET A 232 3.06 -2.90 26.58
N PHE A 233 2.57 -3.58 27.63
CA PHE A 233 1.34 -3.18 28.33
C PHE A 233 1.45 -1.81 29.01
N THR A 234 2.61 -1.48 29.58
CA THR A 234 2.85 -0.18 30.24
C THR A 234 2.74 0.96 29.23
N GLU A 235 3.36 0.80 28.05
CA GLU A 235 3.28 1.77 26.96
C GLU A 235 1.87 1.88 26.38
N ALA A 236 1.15 0.76 26.28
CA ALA A 236 -0.24 0.73 25.82
C ALA A 236 -1.16 1.50 26.79
N GLU A 237 -0.96 1.34 28.11
CA GLU A 237 -1.70 2.06 29.15
C GLU A 237 -1.43 3.56 29.07
N ASP A 238 -0.16 3.93 29.06
CA ASP A 238 0.28 5.32 28.91
C ASP A 238 -0.30 5.98 27.66
N PHE A 239 -0.31 5.25 26.55
CA PHE A 239 -0.90 5.69 25.29
C PHE A 239 -2.41 5.90 25.42
N ALA A 240 -3.16 4.92 25.92
CA ALA A 240 -4.61 4.99 26.04
C ALA A 240 -5.07 6.13 26.97
N LEU A 241 -4.36 6.36 28.09
CA LEU A 241 -4.65 7.47 29.00
C LEU A 241 -4.34 8.84 28.36
N LYS A 242 -3.27 8.95 27.58
CA LYS A 242 -2.95 10.18 26.83
C LYS A 242 -3.96 10.40 25.70
N LEU A 243 -4.42 9.35 25.03
CA LEU A 243 -5.43 9.43 23.98
C LEU A 243 -6.73 10.00 24.55
N LEU A 244 -7.19 9.50 25.70
CA LEU A 244 -8.41 9.99 26.36
C LEU A 244 -8.33 11.49 26.70
N LYS A 245 -7.16 11.96 27.16
CA LYS A 245 -6.95 13.36 27.56
C LYS A 245 -6.92 14.34 26.38
N ASN A 246 -6.52 13.89 25.19
CA ASN A 246 -6.25 14.76 24.05
C ASN A 246 -7.23 14.56 22.88
N SER A 247 -8.12 13.58 22.98
CA SER A 247 -9.16 13.35 21.97
C SER A 247 -10.37 14.24 22.21
N LYS A 248 -11.21 14.34 21.19
CA LYS A 248 -12.52 14.99 21.30
C LYS A 248 -13.49 14.11 22.09
N GLU A 249 -14.49 14.74 22.69
CA GLU A 249 -15.51 14.06 23.49
C GLU A 249 -16.27 12.98 22.69
N GLU A 250 -16.47 13.19 21.39
CA GLU A 250 -17.12 12.23 20.48
C GLU A 250 -16.39 10.88 20.42
N HIS A 251 -15.11 10.83 20.78
CA HIS A 251 -14.30 9.62 20.79
C HIS A 251 -14.26 8.90 22.15
N PHE A 252 -14.79 9.50 23.22
CA PHE A 252 -14.50 9.06 24.59
C PHE A 252 -15.01 7.65 24.90
N GLU A 253 -16.16 7.25 24.37
CA GLU A 253 -16.70 5.91 24.64
C GLU A 253 -15.77 4.82 24.08
N GLU A 254 -15.33 4.95 22.83
CA GLU A 254 -14.41 4.01 22.20
C GLU A 254 -13.04 4.00 22.89
N ILE A 255 -12.55 5.16 23.34
CA ILE A 255 -11.26 5.23 24.06
C ILE A 255 -11.37 4.63 25.47
N LYS A 256 -12.50 4.79 26.16
CA LYS A 256 -12.72 4.13 27.46
C LYS A 256 -12.70 2.61 27.34
N GLU A 257 -13.22 2.06 26.24
CA GLU A 257 -13.12 0.63 25.95
C GLU A 257 -11.65 0.20 25.80
N ILE A 258 -10.85 0.95 25.03
CA ILE A 258 -9.39 0.71 24.90
C ILE A 258 -8.69 0.72 26.26
N VAL A 259 -8.98 1.72 27.10
CA VAL A 259 -8.41 1.82 28.46
C VAL A 259 -8.80 0.61 29.31
N SER A 260 -10.08 0.25 29.32
CA SER A 260 -10.59 -0.90 30.08
C SER A 260 -9.97 -2.22 29.63
N LEU A 261 -9.86 -2.44 28.31
CA LEU A 261 -9.24 -3.62 27.72
C LEU A 261 -7.76 -3.73 28.11
N THR A 262 -7.03 -2.61 28.09
CA THR A 262 -5.61 -2.57 28.47
C THR A 262 -5.40 -3.07 29.90
N PHE A 263 -6.18 -2.53 30.85
CA PHE A 263 -6.09 -2.96 32.25
C PHE A 263 -6.52 -4.41 32.49
N HIS A 264 -7.45 -4.93 31.67
CA HIS A 264 -7.85 -6.32 31.75
C HIS A 264 -6.74 -7.25 31.26
N LEU A 265 -6.11 -6.93 30.14
CA LEU A 265 -5.05 -7.73 29.53
C LEU A 265 -3.78 -7.79 30.38
N GLN A 266 -3.41 -6.70 31.05
CA GLN A 266 -2.23 -6.67 31.95
C GLN A 266 -2.36 -7.59 33.18
N LYS A 267 -3.59 -7.92 33.59
CA LYS A 267 -3.85 -8.74 34.79
C LYS A 267 -3.84 -10.25 34.54
N ASN A 268 -3.90 -10.65 33.28
CA ASN A 268 -3.92 -12.06 32.84
C ASN A 268 -2.55 -12.46 32.31
#